data_AF-A0A5C2SLY9-F1
#
_entry.id   AF-A0A5C2SLY9-F1
#
_cell.length_a   1.000
_cell.length_b   1.000
_cell.length_c   1.000
_cell.angle_alpha   90.00
_cell.angle_beta   90.00
_cell.angle_gamma   90.00
#
_symmetry.space_group_name_H-M   'P 1'
#
loop_
_entity.id
_entity.type
_entity.pdbx_description
1 polymer ?
#
loop_
_entity_poly.entity_id
_entity_poly.type
_entity_poly.pdbx_seq_one_letter_code
_entity_poly.pdbx_strand_id
1 'polypeptide(L)'
;MAPFTYLVLALALVSSALAAPAPATPEMLEKRITHSGRGTFFAVGLGACGKVNVDSDHIVAISSSRFGGGGNCDQFVEIVNKKNGKHAFGLVRDECPGCGSGDLDMSPSLFKVLGASLDEGVISIDWHFKQKGFKP
;
A
#
# COMPACT_ATOMS: atom_id res chain seq x y z
N MET A 1 -19.64 5.09 -82.93
CA MET A 1 -18.36 4.61 -82.40
C MET A 1 -18.26 5.11 -80.97
N ALA A 2 -18.14 4.18 -80.03
CA ALA A 2 -18.12 4.39 -78.58
C ALA A 2 -16.76 5.00 -78.11
N PRO A 3 -16.39 5.08 -76.82
CA PRO A 3 -17.18 4.78 -75.61
C PRO A 3 -16.96 5.73 -74.39
N PHE A 4 -17.92 5.66 -73.47
CA PHE A 4 -17.77 5.58 -72.01
C PHE A 4 -17.10 6.72 -71.21
N THR A 5 -17.98 7.53 -70.63
CA THR A 5 -17.85 8.14 -69.30
C THR A 5 -17.48 7.12 -68.22
N TYR A 6 -16.35 7.33 -67.53
CA TYR A 6 -15.94 6.56 -66.36
C TYR A 6 -16.47 7.23 -65.08
N LEU A 7 -17.56 6.69 -64.54
CA LEU A 7 -18.02 6.97 -63.18
C LEU A 7 -17.22 6.07 -62.23
N VAL A 8 -16.20 6.60 -61.55
CA VAL A 8 -15.43 5.87 -60.53
C VAL A 8 -16.20 5.92 -59.22
N LEU A 9 -16.95 4.87 -58.91
CA LEU A 9 -17.61 4.67 -57.63
C LEU A 9 -16.54 4.19 -56.61
N ALA A 10 -16.02 5.10 -55.79
CA ALA A 10 -15.12 4.75 -54.70
C ALA A 10 -15.92 4.12 -53.55
N LEU A 11 -15.83 2.80 -53.40
CA LEU A 11 -16.44 2.05 -52.31
C LEU A 11 -15.65 2.31 -51.01
N ALA A 12 -16.21 3.10 -50.10
CA ALA A 12 -15.63 3.31 -48.78
C ALA A 12 -15.75 2.02 -47.95
N LEU A 13 -14.63 1.32 -47.75
CA LEU A 13 -14.54 0.18 -46.83
C LEU A 13 -14.61 0.71 -45.39
N VAL A 14 -15.76 0.51 -44.75
CA VAL A 14 -15.94 0.77 -43.32
C VAL A 14 -15.25 -0.36 -42.56
N SER A 15 -14.03 -0.11 -42.06
CA SER A 15 -13.34 -1.01 -41.13
C SER A 15 -14.02 -0.95 -39.76
N SER A 16 -14.91 -1.90 -39.50
CA SER A 16 -15.47 -2.14 -38.16
C SER A 16 -14.37 -2.71 -37.26
N ALA A 17 -13.81 -1.87 -36.38
CA ALA A 17 -12.90 -2.33 -35.34
C ALA A 17 -13.70 -3.16 -34.32
N LEU A 18 -13.48 -4.48 -34.29
CA LEU A 18 -13.99 -5.35 -33.24
C LEU A 18 -13.16 -5.12 -31.97
N ALA A 19 -13.68 -4.31 -31.04
CA ALA A 19 -13.13 -4.22 -29.70
C ALA A 19 -13.46 -5.52 -28.95
N ALA A 20 -12.49 -6.44 -28.86
CA ALA A 20 -12.61 -7.61 -28.01
C ALA A 20 -12.50 -7.17 -26.52
N PRO A 21 -13.43 -7.56 -25.64
CA PRO A 21 -13.27 -7.31 -24.22
C PRO A 21 -12.02 -8.02 -23.71
N ALA A 22 -11.10 -7.27 -23.09
CA ALA A 22 -9.96 -7.86 -22.41
C ALA A 22 -10.48 -8.82 -21.32
N PRO A 23 -9.86 -9.99 -21.12
CA PRO A 23 -10.21 -10.86 -20.01
C PRO A 23 -9.93 -10.12 -18.71
N ALA A 24 -10.99 -9.62 -18.07
CA ALA A 24 -10.91 -9.08 -16.73
C ALA A 24 -10.60 -10.24 -15.79
N THR A 25 -9.35 -10.34 -15.33
CA THR A 25 -9.07 -11.11 -14.12
C THR A 25 -9.98 -10.54 -13.02
N PRO A 26 -10.74 -11.37 -12.30
CA PRO A 26 -11.48 -10.88 -11.14
C PRO A 26 -10.45 -10.43 -10.11
N GLU A 27 -10.10 -9.14 -10.12
CA GLU A 27 -9.48 -8.50 -8.97
C GLU A 27 -10.51 -8.60 -7.84
N MET A 28 -10.35 -9.61 -6.98
CA MET A 28 -11.09 -9.68 -5.73
C MET A 28 -10.75 -8.42 -4.94
N LEU A 29 -11.66 -7.45 -4.95
CA LEU A 29 -11.57 -6.26 -4.13
C LEU A 29 -11.67 -6.68 -2.67
N GLU A 30 -10.52 -6.96 -2.06
CA GLU A 30 -10.39 -7.21 -0.63
C GLU A 30 -10.89 -5.96 0.13
N LYS A 31 -11.86 -6.14 1.02
CA LYS A 31 -12.33 -5.07 1.89
C LYS A 31 -11.17 -4.59 2.78
N ARG A 32 -10.75 -3.34 2.60
CA ARG A 32 -9.78 -2.71 3.50
C ARG A 32 -10.45 -2.38 4.82
N ILE A 33 -9.92 -2.93 5.91
CA ILE A 33 -10.35 -2.57 7.27
C ILE A 33 -9.41 -1.50 7.77
N THR A 34 -9.94 -0.30 8.02
CA THR A 34 -9.18 0.78 8.66
C THR A 34 -9.09 0.52 10.16
N HIS A 35 -7.89 0.68 10.68
CA HIS A 35 -7.57 0.65 12.10
C HIS A 35 -7.19 2.04 12.56
N SER A 36 -7.48 2.36 13.81
CA SER A 36 -7.12 3.63 14.44
C SER A 36 -6.38 3.35 15.74
N GLY A 37 -5.34 4.13 16.01
CA GLY A 37 -4.56 3.99 17.24
C GLY A 37 -3.43 5.00 17.33
N ARG A 38 -2.46 4.69 18.18
CA ARG A 38 -1.25 5.48 18.37
C ARG A 38 -0.15 5.01 17.41
N GLY A 39 0.62 5.95 16.89
CA GLY A 39 1.89 5.72 16.25
C GLY A 39 3.01 6.15 17.19
N THR A 40 3.97 5.27 17.45
CA THR A 40 5.22 5.59 18.17
C THR A 40 6.43 5.25 17.30
N PHE A 41 7.63 5.32 17.86
CA PHE A 41 8.83 4.81 17.20
C PHE A 41 9.75 4.03 18.15
N PHE A 42 10.57 3.16 17.58
CA PHE A 42 11.54 2.33 18.29
C PHE A 42 12.94 2.39 17.65
N ALA A 43 13.95 1.91 18.38
CA ALA A 43 15.29 1.70 17.84
C ALA A 43 15.32 0.40 17.03
N VAL A 44 15.62 0.48 15.74
CA VAL A 44 15.48 -0.66 14.83
C VAL A 44 16.65 -1.65 14.98
N GLY A 45 16.38 -2.94 14.77
CA GLY A 45 17.39 -4.00 14.77
C GLY A 45 16.88 -5.29 14.13
N LEU A 46 17.20 -6.43 14.75
CA LEU A 46 16.61 -7.72 14.39
C LEU A 46 15.15 -7.77 14.86
N GLY A 47 14.21 -7.78 13.92
CA GLY A 47 12.78 -7.89 14.22
C GLY A 47 12.28 -9.33 14.31
N ALA A 48 11.09 -9.51 14.89
CA ALA A 48 10.40 -10.79 15.05
C ALA A 48 10.11 -11.52 13.73
N CYS A 49 10.10 -10.80 12.60
CA CYS A 49 10.04 -11.42 11.26
C CYS A 49 11.37 -12.05 10.80
N GLY A 50 12.41 -12.05 11.65
CA GLY A 50 13.72 -12.65 11.37
C GLY A 50 14.56 -11.85 10.38
N LYS A 51 14.34 -10.54 10.30
CA LYS A 51 15.04 -9.63 9.39
C LYS A 51 15.71 -8.52 10.19
N VAL A 52 16.92 -8.18 9.79
CA VAL A 52 17.65 -7.03 10.34
C VAL A 52 17.29 -5.82 9.50
N ASN A 53 16.88 -4.76 10.16
CA ASN A 53 16.59 -3.47 9.56
C ASN A 53 17.43 -2.37 10.24
N VAL A 54 17.45 -1.19 9.63
CA VAL A 54 18.09 0.00 10.18
C VAL A 54 17.08 1.14 10.30
N ASP A 55 17.39 2.17 11.08
CA ASP A 55 16.47 3.29 11.35
C ASP A 55 15.98 4.04 10.10
N SER A 56 16.74 3.98 8.99
CA SER A 56 16.38 4.56 7.70
C SER A 56 15.39 3.73 6.88
N ASP A 57 15.14 2.47 7.26
CA ASP A 57 14.16 1.62 6.59
C ASP A 57 12.75 1.99 7.02
N HIS A 58 11.79 2.06 6.08
CA HIS A 58 10.40 2.33 6.42
C HIS A 58 9.67 1.05 6.87
N ILE A 59 9.83 0.75 8.16
CA ILE A 59 9.28 -0.46 8.76
C ILE A 59 8.36 -0.16 9.95
N VAL A 60 7.52 -1.15 10.30
CA VAL A 60 6.66 -1.12 11.47
C VAL A 60 6.71 -2.43 12.27
N ALA A 61 6.52 -2.30 13.58
CA ALA A 61 6.13 -3.35 14.49
C ALA A 61 4.60 -3.29 14.71
N ILE A 62 3.94 -4.45 14.66
CA ILE A 62 2.49 -4.58 14.88
C ILE A 62 2.19 -5.26 16.22
N SER A 63 1.01 -5.01 16.79
CA SER A 63 0.59 -5.65 18.05
C SER A 63 0.67 -7.18 18.00
N SER A 64 0.96 -7.82 19.12
CA SER A 64 1.02 -9.30 19.22
C SER A 64 -0.23 -10.00 18.68
N SER A 65 -1.41 -9.41 18.92
CA SER A 65 -2.69 -9.92 18.39
C SER A 65 -2.78 -9.93 16.87
N ARG A 66 -2.05 -9.06 16.17
CA ARG A 66 -1.95 -9.06 14.71
C ARG A 66 -0.74 -9.82 14.21
N PHE A 67 0.33 -9.85 15.00
CA PHE A 67 1.50 -10.63 14.64
C PHE A 67 1.13 -12.11 14.58
N GLY A 68 0.52 -12.66 15.65
CA GLY A 68 -0.13 -13.98 15.65
C GLY A 68 0.73 -15.11 15.10
N GLY A 69 2.07 -15.03 15.26
CA GLY A 69 3.03 -15.98 14.67
C GLY A 69 3.65 -15.55 13.34
N GLY A 70 3.54 -14.28 12.94
CA GLY A 70 4.23 -13.71 11.77
C GLY A 70 3.43 -13.76 10.47
N GLY A 71 2.12 -14.04 10.50
CA GLY A 71 1.30 -14.16 9.29
C GLY A 71 1.19 -12.89 8.44
N ASN A 72 1.54 -11.74 9.01
CA ASN A 72 1.57 -10.42 8.36
C ASN A 72 3.00 -9.90 8.12
N CYS A 73 4.05 -10.70 8.39
CA CYS A 73 5.41 -10.33 8.01
C CYS A 73 5.51 -10.06 6.50
N ASP A 74 6.35 -9.10 6.11
CA ASP A 74 6.51 -8.66 4.71
C ASP A 74 5.24 -8.06 4.07
N GLN A 75 4.18 -7.81 4.84
CA GLN A 75 3.00 -7.13 4.37
C GLN A 75 3.14 -5.62 4.60
N PHE A 76 2.76 -4.82 3.60
CA PHE A 76 2.74 -3.37 3.74
C PHE A 76 1.48 -2.89 4.46
N VAL A 77 1.64 -1.81 5.23
CA VAL A 77 0.56 -0.98 5.74
C VAL A 77 0.65 0.41 5.13
N GLU A 78 -0.49 1.02 4.87
CA GLU A 78 -0.58 2.45 4.58
C GLU A 78 -1.08 3.15 5.83
N ILE A 79 -0.33 4.17 6.25
CA ILE A 79 -0.51 4.89 7.51
C ILE A 79 -0.80 6.34 7.19
N VAL A 80 -1.76 6.93 7.88
CA VAL A 80 -2.15 8.32 7.77
C VAL A 80 -2.03 8.96 9.14
N ASN A 81 -1.24 10.03 9.24
CA ASN A 81 -1.19 10.87 10.44
C ASN A 81 -2.43 11.76 10.48
N LYS A 82 -3.27 11.59 11.50
CA LYS A 82 -4.55 12.28 11.63
C LYS A 82 -4.41 13.79 11.84
N LYS A 83 -3.26 14.24 12.35
CA LYS A 83 -2.99 15.65 12.66
C LYS A 83 -2.76 16.49 11.40
N ASN A 84 -2.07 15.94 10.41
CA ASN A 84 -1.59 16.69 9.24
C ASN A 84 -1.98 16.07 7.89
N GLY A 85 -2.64 14.90 7.89
CA GLY A 85 -3.07 14.20 6.67
C GLY A 85 -1.94 13.57 5.85
N LYS A 86 -0.68 13.64 6.30
CA LYS A 86 0.43 12.96 5.63
C LYS A 86 0.26 11.47 5.75
N HIS A 87 0.62 10.77 4.68
CA HIS A 87 0.59 9.32 4.64
C HIS A 87 1.92 8.75 4.15
N ALA A 88 2.19 7.51 4.55
CA ALA A 88 3.37 6.77 4.18
C ALA A 88 3.10 5.26 4.24
N PHE A 89 3.95 4.49 3.56
CA PHE A 89 3.91 3.03 3.62
C PHE A 89 4.99 2.52 4.57
N GLY A 90 4.62 1.54 5.39
CA GLY A 90 5.55 0.82 6.26
C GLY A 90 5.47 -0.68 6.00
N LEU A 91 6.63 -1.34 6.00
CA LEU A 91 6.70 -2.79 5.87
C LEU A 91 6.69 -3.44 7.25
N VAL A 92 5.79 -4.41 7.48
CA VAL A 92 5.77 -5.15 8.75
C VAL A 92 7.03 -6.00 8.87
N ARG A 93 7.82 -5.70 9.89
CA ARG A 93 9.12 -6.35 10.17
C ARG A 93 9.25 -6.85 11.60
N ASP A 94 8.37 -6.43 12.50
CA ASP A 94 8.52 -6.73 13.91
C ASP A 94 7.18 -6.89 14.64
N GLU A 95 7.26 -7.37 15.87
CA GLU A 95 6.18 -7.48 16.83
C GLU A 95 6.37 -6.44 17.94
N CYS A 96 5.30 -5.76 18.31
CA CYS A 96 5.25 -4.85 19.45
C CYS A 96 4.34 -5.45 20.55
N PRO A 97 4.91 -6.10 21.58
CA PRO A 97 4.12 -6.73 22.65
C PRO A 97 3.31 -5.74 23.50
N GLY A 98 3.79 -4.50 23.63
CA GLY A 98 3.11 -3.44 24.38
C GLY A 98 2.07 -2.67 23.58
N CYS A 99 1.95 -2.90 22.27
CA CYS A 99 1.05 -2.15 21.40
C CYS A 99 -0.39 -2.64 21.51
N GLY A 100 -1.34 -1.70 21.63
CA GLY A 100 -2.76 -2.01 21.48
C GLY A 100 -3.09 -2.48 20.07
N SER A 101 -4.25 -3.10 19.88
CA SER A 101 -4.69 -3.60 18.57
C SER A 101 -5.09 -2.50 17.57
N GLY A 102 -4.55 -1.30 17.65
CA GLY A 102 -4.61 -0.30 16.59
C GLY A 102 -3.34 0.51 16.52
N ASP A 103 -2.40 0.23 17.42
CA ASP A 103 -1.15 0.96 17.54
C ASP A 103 -0.12 0.38 16.58
N LEU A 104 0.77 1.23 16.08
CA LEU A 104 1.96 0.85 15.34
C LEU A 104 3.19 1.46 16.01
N ASP A 105 4.26 0.68 16.11
CA ASP A 105 5.56 1.21 16.48
C ASP A 105 6.44 1.27 15.23
N MET A 106 6.93 2.45 14.87
CA MET A 106 7.54 2.69 13.57
C MET A 106 9.07 2.85 13.68
N SER A 107 9.76 2.60 12.57
CA SER A 107 11.12 3.13 12.41
C SER A 107 11.16 4.67 12.57
N PRO A 108 12.27 5.25 13.07
CA PRO A 108 12.38 6.70 13.23
C PRO A 108 12.24 7.47 11.91
N SER A 109 12.69 6.90 10.79
CA SER A 109 12.51 7.48 9.45
C SER A 109 11.04 7.57 9.05
N LEU A 110 10.29 6.48 9.16
CA LEU A 110 8.87 6.45 8.81
C LEU A 110 8.04 7.42 9.67
N PHE A 111 8.33 7.48 10.98
CA PHE A 111 7.70 8.44 11.90
C PHE A 111 7.89 9.89 11.43
N LYS A 112 9.12 10.23 11.01
CA LYS A 112 9.45 11.56 10.46
C LYS A 112 8.79 11.83 9.12
N VAL A 113 8.68 10.84 8.23
CA VAL A 113 7.99 10.98 6.93
C VAL A 113 6.51 11.33 7.12
N LEU A 114 5.86 10.78 8.16
CA LEU A 114 4.52 11.17 8.58
C LEU A 114 4.43 12.60 9.17
N GLY A 115 5.52 13.35 9.16
CA GLY A 115 5.61 14.74 9.60
C GLY A 115 5.60 14.91 11.11
N ALA A 116 6.03 13.91 11.86
CA ALA A 116 6.17 13.96 13.31
C ALA A 116 7.64 14.13 13.71
N SER A 117 7.90 14.91 14.77
CA SER A 117 9.24 15.00 15.37
C SER A 117 9.43 13.87 16.37
N LEU A 118 10.63 13.32 16.51
CA LEU A 118 10.90 12.30 17.53
C LEU A 118 10.64 12.82 18.95
N ASP A 119 10.74 14.14 19.18
CA ASP A 119 10.40 14.77 20.47
C ASP A 119 8.90 14.71 20.78
N GLU A 120 8.03 14.55 19.77
CA GLU A 120 6.58 14.37 19.96
C GLU A 120 6.28 13.00 20.58
N GLY A 121 7.11 11.99 20.30
CA GLY A 121 7.03 10.64 20.88
C GLY A 121 5.87 9.78 20.37
N VAL A 122 4.69 10.38 20.20
CA VAL A 122 3.45 9.70 19.85
C VAL A 122 2.56 10.57 18.96
N ILE A 123 1.97 9.96 17.94
CA ILE A 123 0.97 10.58 17.07
C ILE A 123 -0.30 9.74 16.98
N SER A 124 -1.43 10.35 16.65
CA SER A 124 -2.65 9.61 16.33
C SER A 124 -2.67 9.23 14.85
N ILE A 125 -2.89 7.96 14.54
CA ILE A 125 -2.85 7.42 13.18
C ILE A 125 -4.13 6.66 12.82
N ASP A 126 -4.46 6.68 11.53
CA ASP A 126 -5.34 5.70 10.89
C ASP A 126 -4.50 4.89 9.90
N TRP A 127 -4.73 3.59 9.79
CA TRP A 127 -3.95 2.75 8.88
C TRP A 127 -4.72 1.51 8.43
N HIS A 128 -4.26 0.89 7.34
CA HIS A 128 -4.81 -0.38 6.89
C HIS A 128 -3.72 -1.23 6.23
N PHE A 129 -3.90 -2.54 6.28
CA PHE A 129 -3.07 -3.46 5.51
C PHE A 129 -3.31 -3.31 4.02
N LYS A 130 -2.23 -3.33 3.24
CA LYS A 130 -2.30 -3.53 1.79
C LYS A 130 -2.47 -5.01 1.49
N GLN A 131 -2.86 -5.31 0.25
CA GLN A 131 -2.89 -6.69 -0.24
C GLN A 131 -1.50 -7.31 -0.11
N LYS A 132 -1.44 -8.61 0.21
CA LYS A 132 -0.16 -9.34 0.28
C LYS A 132 0.53 -9.27 -1.08
N GLY A 133 1.83 -8.97 -1.08
CA GLY A 133 2.62 -8.79 -2.30
C GLY A 133 2.57 -7.38 -2.92
N PHE A 134 1.75 -6.46 -2.39
CA PHE A 134 1.81 -5.05 -2.77
C PHE A 134 3.23 -4.49 -2.56
N LYS A 135 3.67 -3.63 -3.47
CA LYS A 135 4.90 -2.86 -3.36
C LYS A 135 4.58 -1.41 -3.72
N PRO A 136 4.91 -0.44 -2.83
CA PRO A 136 4.69 0.98 -3.08
C PRO A 136 5.59 1.54 -4.18
#